data_AF-A0A8T4WKQ2-F1
#
_entry.id   AF-A0A8T4WKQ2-F1
#
_cell.length_a   1.000
_cell.length_b   1.000
_cell.length_c   1.000
_cell.angle_alpha   90.00
_cell.angle_beta   90.00
_cell.angle_gamma   90.00
#
_symmetry.space_group_name_H-M   'P 1'
#
loop_
_entity.id
_entity.type
_entity.pdbx_description
1 polymer ?
#
loop_
_entity_poly.entity_id
_entity_poly.type
_entity_poly.pdbx_seq_one_letter_code
_entity_poly.pdbx_strand_id
1 'polypeptide(L)'
;MAKQTNRVGEILAILGGLLGLLYGILDVLGWGFAILPGLGLGLGGILGSIIIGIIVIIISLVILATSGVVNIPMLKMGQSGIIMIVLGILLYIFGAGLPGILVIIGAILMLL
;
A
#
# COMPACT_ATOMS: atom_id res chain seq x y z
N MET A 1 22.07 14.25 -6.65
CA MET A 1 21.67 13.11 -5.81
C MET A 1 20.16 13.07 -5.58
N ALA A 2 19.49 14.17 -5.20
CA ALA A 2 18.03 14.22 -4.98
C ALA A 2 17.15 13.57 -6.07
N LYS A 3 17.46 13.76 -7.36
CA LYS A 3 16.68 13.19 -8.47
C LYS A 3 16.73 11.65 -8.56
N GLN A 4 17.80 11.02 -8.07
CA GLN A 4 17.90 9.54 -8.05
C GLN A 4 17.18 8.99 -6.82
N THR A 5 17.30 9.63 -5.66
CA THR A 5 16.59 9.27 -4.43
C THR A 5 15.07 9.27 -4.64
N ASN A 6 14.54 10.28 -5.34
CA ASN A 6 13.12 10.35 -5.65
C ASN A 6 12.64 9.19 -6.54
N ARG A 7 13.45 8.78 -7.53
CA ARG A 7 13.11 7.63 -8.39
C ARG A 7 13.11 6.32 -7.63
N VAL A 8 14.05 6.13 -6.70
CA VAL A 8 14.05 4.95 -5.82
C VAL A 8 12.81 4.96 -4.93
N GLY A 9 12.45 6.14 -4.39
CA GLY A 9 11.23 6.32 -3.60
C GLY A 9 9.95 5.97 -4.37
N GLU A 10 9.83 6.46 -5.60
CA GLU A 10 8.72 6.12 -6.52
C GLU A 10 8.64 4.61 -6.78
N ILE A 11 9.76 3.96 -7.08
CA ILE A 11 9.81 2.51 -7.33
C ILE A 11 9.36 1.73 -6.10
N LEU A 12 9.86 2.08 -4.90
CA LEU A 12 9.49 1.41 -3.65
C LEU A 12 7.99 1.54 -3.37
N ALA A 13 7.41 2.72 -3.60
CA ALA A 13 5.99 2.93 -3.41
C ALA A 13 5.12 2.18 -4.45
N ILE A 14 5.57 2.10 -5.70
CA ILE A 14 4.91 1.29 -6.74
C ILE A 14 4.95 -0.19 -6.35
N LEU A 15 6.10 -0.70 -5.93
CA LEU A 15 6.25 -2.08 -5.47
C LEU A 15 5.36 -2.35 -4.26
N GLY A 16 5.31 -1.43 -3.30
CA GLY A 16 4.41 -1.52 -2.15
C GLY A 16 2.94 -1.51 -2.56
N GLY A 17 2.54 -0.68 -3.52
CA GLY A 17 1.18 -0.68 -4.09
C GLY A 17 0.82 -2.00 -4.77
N LEU A 18 1.71 -2.55 -5.61
CA LEU A 18 1.50 -3.82 -6.31
C LEU A 18 1.43 -5.01 -5.33
N LEU A 19 2.33 -5.06 -4.36
CA LEU A 19 2.32 -6.11 -3.33
C LEU A 19 1.09 -5.99 -2.44
N GLY A 20 0.67 -4.78 -2.09
CA GLY A 20 -0.55 -4.55 -1.32
C GLY A 20 -1.80 -5.04 -2.07
N LEU A 21 -1.90 -4.77 -3.38
CA LEU A 21 -2.96 -5.32 -4.24
C LEU A 21 -2.99 -6.84 -4.17
N LEU A 22 -1.83 -7.48 -4.33
CA LEU A 22 -1.71 -8.93 -4.27
C LEU A 22 -2.16 -9.47 -2.90
N TYR A 23 -1.71 -8.84 -1.81
CA TYR A 23 -2.08 -9.22 -0.45
C TYR A 23 -3.59 -9.10 -0.22
N GLY A 24 -4.20 -7.99 -0.62
CA GLY A 24 -5.63 -7.80 -0.44
C GLY A 24 -6.46 -8.80 -1.26
N ILE A 25 -6.03 -9.17 -2.47
CA ILE A 25 -6.68 -10.23 -3.26
C ILE A 25 -6.58 -11.58 -2.54
N LEU A 26 -5.42 -11.93 -2.03
CA LEU A 26 -5.21 -13.19 -1.31
C LEU A 26 -6.06 -13.26 -0.03
N ASP A 27 -6.16 -12.15 0.71
CA ASP A 27 -7.02 -12.06 1.90
C ASP A 27 -8.51 -12.23 1.57
N VAL A 28 -8.97 -11.66 0.44
CA VAL A 28 -10.35 -11.84 -0.06
C VAL A 28 -10.61 -13.29 -0.48
N LEU A 29 -9.63 -13.95 -1.11
CA LEU A 29 -9.73 -15.35 -1.50
C LEU A 29 -9.63 -16.32 -0.30
N GLY A 30 -9.44 -15.80 0.91
CA GLY A 30 -9.23 -16.62 2.11
C GLY A 30 -7.88 -17.33 2.12
N TRP A 31 -6.97 -16.95 1.22
CA TRP A 31 -5.59 -17.43 1.16
C TRP A 31 -4.67 -16.55 1.99
N GLY A 32 -5.23 -15.90 3.02
CA GLY A 32 -4.60 -14.85 3.80
C GLY A 32 -3.19 -15.25 4.17
N PHE A 33 -2.24 -14.65 3.47
CA PHE A 33 -0.87 -15.10 3.48
C PHE A 33 -0.25 -14.52 4.74
N ALA A 34 -0.28 -15.28 5.84
CA ALA A 34 0.29 -14.93 7.14
C ALA A 34 1.83 -14.91 7.12
N ILE A 35 2.47 -14.54 6.00
CA ILE A 35 3.93 -14.65 5.81
C ILE A 35 4.68 -13.62 6.67
N LEU A 36 4.10 -12.46 6.97
CA LEU A 36 4.81 -11.40 7.69
C LEU A 36 3.95 -10.68 8.74
N PRO A 37 4.55 -10.29 9.88
CA PRO A 37 3.85 -9.58 10.96
C PRO A 37 3.31 -8.24 10.46
N GLY A 38 2.00 -8.08 10.53
CA GLY A 38 1.30 -6.80 10.41
C GLY A 38 0.55 -6.52 11.71
N LEU A 39 0.25 -5.24 11.99
CA LEU A 39 -0.54 -4.82 13.16
C LEU A 39 -2.03 -5.23 13.09
N GLY A 40 -2.38 -6.14 12.18
CA GLY A 40 -3.73 -6.42 11.69
C GLY A 40 -4.80 -6.26 12.78
N LEU A 41 -5.84 -5.47 12.47
CA LEU A 41 -6.88 -5.00 13.39
C LEU A 41 -7.78 -6.08 14.04
N GLY A 42 -7.29 -7.30 14.24
CA GLY A 42 -7.93 -8.30 15.10
C GLY A 42 -9.31 -8.76 14.64
N LEU A 43 -9.69 -8.54 13.37
CA LEU A 43 -10.93 -9.08 12.80
C LEU A 43 -10.72 -10.57 12.48
N GLY A 44 -10.63 -11.38 13.52
CA GLY A 44 -10.41 -12.83 13.44
C GLY A 44 -11.64 -13.55 12.89
N GLY A 45 -11.70 -13.69 11.56
CA GLY A 45 -12.72 -14.49 10.88
C GLY A 45 -12.74 -14.25 9.37
N ILE A 46 -13.35 -15.17 8.62
CA ILE A 46 -13.42 -15.13 7.14
C ILE A 46 -14.07 -13.82 6.64
N LEU A 47 -15.11 -13.34 7.33
CA LEU A 47 -15.74 -12.05 7.00
C LEU A 47 -14.79 -10.87 7.27
N GLY A 48 -13.96 -10.96 8.32
CA GLY A 48 -12.95 -9.97 8.66
C GLY A 48 -11.85 -9.89 7.60
N SER A 49 -11.36 -11.04 7.12
CA SER A 49 -10.32 -11.08 6.09
C SER A 49 -10.81 -10.54 4.74
N ILE A 50 -12.07 -10.80 4.37
CA ILE A 50 -12.65 -10.23 3.14
C ILE A 50 -12.75 -8.71 3.24
N ILE A 51 -13.28 -8.19 4.35
CA ILE A 51 -13.42 -6.74 4.53
C ILE A 51 -12.04 -6.07 4.51
N ILE A 52 -11.08 -6.60 5.28
CA ILE A 52 -9.71 -6.08 5.32
C ILE A 52 -9.07 -6.12 3.93
N GLY A 53 -9.17 -7.25 3.23
CA GLY A 53 -8.60 -7.42 1.90
C GLY A 53 -9.17 -6.43 0.89
N ILE A 54 -10.47 -6.14 0.95
CA ILE A 54 -11.10 -5.10 0.11
C ILE A 54 -10.51 -3.73 0.42
N ILE A 55 -10.33 -3.32 1.68
CA ILE A 55 -9.76 -1.99 1.97
C ILE A 55 -8.30 -1.93 1.54
N VAL A 56 -7.53 -3.00 1.72
CA VAL A 56 -6.14 -3.11 1.26
C VAL A 56 -6.07 -2.93 -0.25
N ILE A 57 -6.95 -3.59 -1.01
CA ILE A 57 -7.06 -3.42 -2.47
C ILE A 57 -7.31 -1.95 -2.82
N ILE A 58 -8.29 -1.31 -2.16
CA ILE A 58 -8.65 0.08 -2.44
C ILE A 58 -7.45 1.01 -2.16
N ILE A 59 -6.80 0.87 -1.01
CA ILE A 59 -5.64 1.70 -0.64
C ILE A 59 -4.49 1.50 -1.64
N SER A 60 -4.21 0.25 -2.03
CA SER A 60 -3.20 -0.05 -3.04
C SER A 60 -3.51 0.52 -4.42
N LEU A 61 -4.78 0.52 -4.84
CA LEU A 61 -5.20 1.20 -6.07
C LEU A 61 -4.99 2.71 -5.99
N VAL A 62 -5.27 3.33 -4.84
CA VAL A 62 -5.01 4.76 -4.62
C VAL A 62 -3.51 5.06 -4.70
N ILE A 63 -2.65 4.21 -4.12
CA ILE A 63 -1.19 4.35 -4.20
C ILE A 63 -0.72 4.24 -5.65
N LEU A 64 -1.20 3.26 -6.42
CA LEU A 64 -0.85 3.08 -7.83
C LEU A 64 -1.40 4.18 -8.74
N ALA A 65 -2.55 4.75 -8.40
CA ALA A 65 -3.10 5.91 -9.09
C ALA A 65 -2.29 7.18 -8.81
N THR A 66 -1.87 7.36 -7.55
CA THR A 66 -1.06 8.50 -7.10
C THR A 66 0.38 8.42 -7.62
N SER A 67 0.93 7.22 -7.81
CA SER A 67 2.25 7.01 -8.43
C SER A 67 2.23 7.16 -9.96
N GLY A 68 1.06 7.28 -10.58
CA GLY A 68 0.91 7.47 -12.03
C GLY A 68 1.01 6.18 -12.86
N VAL A 69 1.17 5.02 -12.23
CA VAL A 69 1.23 3.72 -12.92
C VAL A 69 -0.14 3.29 -13.45
N VAL A 70 -1.20 3.61 -12.72
CA VAL A 70 -2.59 3.30 -13.12
C VAL A 70 -3.37 4.60 -13.28
N ASN A 71 -4.01 4.81 -14.42
CA ASN A 71 -4.76 6.04 -14.66
C ASN A 71 -6.24 5.89 -14.23
N ILE A 72 -6.53 6.21 -12.96
CA ILE A 72 -7.90 6.28 -12.43
C ILE A 72 -8.23 7.74 -12.11
N PRO A 73 -9.00 8.46 -12.95
CA PRO A 73 -9.26 9.89 -12.79
C PRO A 73 -9.84 10.27 -11.42
N MET A 74 -10.62 9.38 -10.81
CA MET A 74 -11.27 9.60 -9.50
C MET A 74 -10.31 9.44 -8.30
N LEU A 75 -9.20 8.72 -8.46
CA LEU A 75 -8.28 8.37 -7.37
C LEU A 75 -6.92 9.08 -7.46
N LYS A 76 -6.74 9.94 -8.46
CA LYS A 76 -5.54 10.76 -8.62
C LYS A 76 -5.51 11.88 -7.59
N MET A 77 -4.83 11.64 -6.47
CA MET A 77 -4.41 12.71 -5.59
C MET A 77 -3.11 13.32 -6.09
N GLY A 78 -2.84 14.59 -5.75
CA GLY A 78 -1.54 15.19 -6.03
C GLY A 78 -0.42 14.33 -5.46
N GLN A 79 0.65 14.12 -6.22
CA GLN A 79 1.77 13.26 -5.83
C GLN A 79 2.59 13.93 -4.73
N SER A 80 2.07 13.89 -3.50
CA SER A 80 2.74 14.39 -2.30
C SER A 80 3.29 13.22 -1.51
N GLY A 81 4.58 13.26 -1.17
CA GLY A 81 5.19 12.26 -0.29
C GLY A 81 4.45 12.12 1.04
N ILE A 82 3.83 13.19 1.54
CA ILE A 82 3.00 13.15 2.76
C ILE A 82 1.77 12.26 2.58
N ILE A 83 1.09 12.37 1.42
CA ILE A 83 -0.09 11.52 1.11
C ILE A 83 0.35 10.05 1.04
N MET A 84 1.49 9.78 0.43
CA MET A 84 2.03 8.42 0.34
C MET A 84 2.42 7.85 1.70
N ILE A 85 2.95 8.65 2.64
CA ILE A 85 3.17 8.21 4.03
C ILE A 85 1.85 7.78 4.67
N VAL A 86 0.80 8.60 4.56
CA VAL A 86 -0.51 8.28 5.13
C VAL A 86 -1.06 6.97 4.54
N LEU A 87 -0.99 6.82 3.21
CA LEU A 87 -1.43 5.59 2.54
C LEU A 87 -0.62 4.36 2.95
N GLY A 88 0.69 4.50 3.13
CA GLY A 88 1.57 3.42 3.62
C GLY A 88 1.26 3.02 5.06
N ILE A 89 0.97 3.98 5.95
CA ILE A 89 0.53 3.71 7.32
C ILE A 89 -0.81 2.97 7.33
N LEU A 90 -1.77 3.40 6.50
CA LEU A 90 -3.05 2.71 6.38
C LEU A 90 -2.84 1.25 5.93
N LEU A 91 -2.03 0.99 4.89
CA LEU A 91 -1.70 -0.38 4.49
C LEU A 91 -1.14 -1.21 5.65
N TYR A 92 -0.20 -0.64 6.41
CA TYR A 92 0.43 -1.33 7.53
C TYR A 92 -0.58 -1.72 8.64
N ILE A 93 -1.48 -0.80 8.99
CA ILE A 93 -2.52 -1.02 10.01
C ILE A 93 -3.56 -2.04 9.54
N PHE A 94 -3.90 -2.02 8.25
CA PHE A 94 -4.81 -3.00 7.64
C PHE A 94 -4.14 -4.33 7.28
N GLY A 95 -3.00 -4.67 7.89
CA GLY A 95 -2.40 -6.00 7.80
C GLY A 95 -1.45 -6.22 6.61
N ALA A 96 -1.31 -5.25 5.70
CA ALA A 96 -0.35 -5.30 4.61
C ALA A 96 1.03 -4.79 5.07
N GLY A 97 1.66 -5.52 6.00
CA GLY A 97 2.89 -5.10 6.69
C GLY A 97 4.05 -4.72 5.77
N LEU A 98 4.53 -5.69 4.97
CA LEU A 98 5.62 -5.46 4.00
C LEU A 98 5.23 -4.42 2.92
N PRO A 99 4.05 -4.53 2.27
CA PRO A 99 3.56 -3.48 1.36
C PRO A 99 3.59 -2.08 1.97
N GLY A 100 3.04 -1.92 3.18
CA GLY A 100 2.97 -0.64 3.87
C GLY A 100 4.35 -0.06 4.19
N ILE A 101 5.28 -0.89 4.68
CA ILE A 101 6.66 -0.45 4.95
C ILE A 101 7.35 0.03 3.68
N LEU A 102 7.19 -0.67 2.56
CA LEU A 102 7.78 -0.26 1.28
C LEU A 102 7.24 1.09 0.83
N VAL A 103 5.93 1.34 0.99
CA VAL A 103 5.33 2.64 0.67
C VAL A 103 5.82 3.72 1.62
N ILE A 104 5.93 3.46 2.93
CA ILE A 104 6.41 4.43 3.92
C ILE A 104 7.86 4.83 3.61
N ILE A 105 8.75 3.86 3.39
CA ILE A 105 10.15 4.12 3.05
C ILE A 105 10.22 4.88 1.72
N GLY A 106 9.47 4.43 0.71
CA GLY A 106 9.41 5.10 -0.59
C GLY A 106 8.99 6.56 -0.46
N ALA A 107 7.97 6.83 0.35
CA ALA A 107 7.44 8.17 0.59
C ALA A 107 8.42 9.06 1.38
N ILE A 108 9.14 8.52 2.37
CA ILE A 108 10.21 9.24 3.08
C ILE A 108 11.31 9.65 2.10
N LEU A 109 11.74 8.74 1.22
CA LEU A 109 12.76 9.04 0.22
C LEU A 109 12.32 10.12 -0.78
N MET A 110 11.03 10.23 -1.08
CA MET A 110 10.49 11.29 -1.95
C MET A 110 10.42 12.67 -1.26
N LEU A 111 10.51 12.72 0.07
CA LEU A 111 10.49 13.97 0.85
C LEU A 111 11.89 14.52 1.15
N LEU A 112 12.95 13.74 0.91
CA LEU A 112 14.35 14.12 1.11
C LEU A 112 14.96 14.74 -0.17
#